data_AF-A0A378N8I4-F1
#
_entry.id   AF-A0A378N8I4-F1
#
_cell.length_a   1.000
_cell.length_b   1.000
_cell.length_c   1.000
_cell.angle_alpha   90.00
_cell.angle_beta   90.00
_cell.angle_gamma   90.00
#
_symmetry.space_group_name_H-M   'P 1'
#
loop_
_entity.id
_entity.type
_entity.pdbx_description
1 polymer ?
#
loop_
_entity_poly.entity_id
_entity_poly.type
_entity_poly.pdbx_seq_one_letter_code
_entity_poly.pdbx_strand_id
1 'polypeptide(L)'
;MKDYREHSKKNQKPVKINLHCDEFNELMGDEFIPLINKGGGAGVQVTAYTQTLSDIEARIGSKPKAGQTLGNFNTLYMLRVKEPATAELLTKQLHEVTIKRSTVTSSTTDSSNPDDDKAFSSNTGQRISESTVPMLVPANITNLPKGQAFALLDGSKLWKIRMPLPAVDKDDMMPQSLRELTDYMRKNYHVVENWWQPAFTEYTPSRDIAEAFEAMSEPQYNSRIDNQVDNFGIDEPYDIDEEENDDE
;
A
#
# COMPACT_ATOMS: atom_id res chain seq x y z
N MET A 1 -9.72 52.97 -20.04
CA MET A 1 -10.16 51.56 -19.98
C MET A 1 -9.04 50.79 -19.29
N LYS A 2 -9.23 50.32 -18.06
CA LYS A 2 -8.23 49.53 -17.33
C LYS A 2 -8.53 48.06 -17.61
N ASP A 3 -7.69 47.40 -18.40
CA ASP A 3 -7.80 45.97 -18.67
C ASP A 3 -7.33 45.19 -17.43
N TYR A 4 -8.30 44.76 -16.62
CA TYR A 4 -8.10 43.74 -15.60
C TYR A 4 -7.96 42.38 -16.29
N ARG A 5 -6.72 41.96 -16.59
CA ARG A 5 -6.43 40.55 -16.87
C ARG A 5 -6.46 39.78 -15.54
N GLU A 6 -7.64 39.27 -15.20
CA GLU A 6 -7.80 38.21 -14.20
C GLU A 6 -6.88 37.05 -14.58
N HIS A 7 -5.82 36.86 -13.78
CA HIS A 7 -5.06 35.62 -13.79
C HIS A 7 -5.91 34.56 -13.11
N SER A 8 -6.76 33.90 -13.90
CA SER A 8 -7.42 32.66 -13.50
C SER A 8 -6.33 31.65 -13.15
N LYS A 9 -6.06 31.47 -11.85
CA LYS A 9 -5.29 30.35 -11.31
C LYS A 9 -6.00 29.07 -11.74
N LYS A 10 -5.63 28.51 -12.89
CA LYS A 10 -6.00 27.14 -13.23
C LYS A 10 -5.43 26.27 -12.11
N ASN A 11 -6.31 25.66 -11.31
CA ASN A 11 -5.97 24.52 -10.46
C ASN A 11 -5.47 23.40 -11.39
N GLN A 12 -4.22 23.48 -11.84
CA GLN A 12 -3.56 22.39 -12.53
C GLN A 12 -3.41 21.28 -11.50
N LYS A 13 -4.24 20.24 -11.65
CA LYS A 13 -4.08 19.01 -10.88
C LYS A 13 -2.65 18.52 -11.14
N PRO A 14 -1.89 18.16 -10.09
CA PRO A 14 -0.55 17.64 -10.25
C PRO A 14 -0.57 16.44 -11.21
N VAL A 15 0.45 16.34 -12.06
CA VAL A 15 0.63 15.22 -12.98
C VAL A 15 0.67 13.93 -12.16
N LYS A 16 -0.09 12.92 -12.58
CA LYS A 16 -0.09 11.61 -11.90
C LYS A 16 1.19 10.85 -12.26
N ILE A 17 1.96 10.46 -11.25
CA ILE A 17 3.19 9.69 -11.40
C ILE A 17 2.92 8.29 -10.85
N ASN A 18 2.89 7.28 -11.73
CA ASN A 18 2.70 5.89 -11.33
C ASN A 18 4.05 5.25 -11.02
N LEU A 19 4.28 4.93 -9.74
CA LEU A 19 5.46 4.21 -9.28
C LEU A 19 5.10 2.73 -9.10
N HIS A 20 5.68 1.88 -9.94
CA HIS A 20 5.54 0.43 -9.84
C HIS A 20 6.80 -0.13 -9.18
N CYS A 21 6.64 -0.67 -7.98
CA CYS A 21 7.70 -1.24 -7.16
C CYS A 21 7.60 -2.76 -7.21
N ASP A 22 8.38 -3.40 -8.08
CA ASP A 22 8.58 -4.84 -8.01
C ASP A 22 9.44 -5.19 -6.80
N GLU A 23 9.23 -6.37 -6.23
CA GLU A 23 9.95 -6.85 -5.03
C GLU A 23 10.05 -5.80 -3.91
N PHE A 24 8.88 -5.30 -3.49
CA PHE A 24 8.76 -4.21 -2.52
C PHE A 24 9.49 -4.48 -1.20
N ASN A 25 9.66 -5.75 -0.81
CA ASN A 25 10.44 -6.14 0.36
C ASN A 25 11.91 -5.67 0.30
N GLU A 26 12.51 -5.48 -0.87
CA GLU A 26 13.88 -4.94 -0.99
C GLU A 26 13.94 -3.43 -0.87
N LEU A 27 12.90 -2.76 -1.39
CA LEU A 27 12.76 -1.29 -1.40
C LEU A 27 12.33 -0.71 -0.05
N MET A 28 11.89 -1.57 0.87
CA MET A 28 11.47 -1.16 2.19
C MET A 28 12.66 -0.72 3.06
N GLY A 29 12.77 0.59 3.23
CA GLY A 29 13.68 1.27 4.14
C GLY A 29 12.97 2.40 4.88
N ASP A 30 13.64 3.01 5.88
CA ASP A 30 13.06 4.07 6.72
C ASP A 30 12.65 5.32 5.93
N GLU A 31 13.27 5.54 4.78
CA GLU A 31 12.99 6.68 3.88
C GLU A 31 11.73 6.46 3.03
N PHE A 32 11.33 5.20 2.81
CA PHE A 32 10.23 4.88 1.89
C PHE A 32 8.84 5.06 2.53
N ILE A 33 8.74 4.89 3.86
CA ILE A 33 7.48 5.05 4.61
C ILE A 33 6.96 6.50 4.53
N PRO A 34 7.78 7.55 4.77
CA PRO A 34 7.36 8.93 4.58
C PRO A 34 6.94 9.26 3.14
N LEU A 35 7.59 8.63 2.14
CA LEU A 35 7.29 8.85 0.73
C LEU A 35 5.88 8.39 0.38
N ILE A 36 5.47 7.20 0.83
CA ILE A 36 4.09 6.70 0.63
C ILE A 36 3.09 7.65 1.30
N ASN A 37 3.37 8.12 2.51
CA ASN A 37 2.46 8.95 3.28
C ASN A 37 2.30 10.38 2.75
N LYS A 38 3.32 10.94 2.10
CA LYS A 38 3.33 12.34 1.64
C LYS A 38 3.25 12.48 0.12
N GLY A 39 3.57 11.43 -0.63
CA GLY A 39 3.60 11.43 -2.10
C GLY A 39 2.23 11.61 -2.75
N GLY A 40 1.15 11.22 -2.06
CA GLY A 40 -0.22 11.38 -2.59
C GLY A 40 -0.58 12.84 -2.89
N GLY A 41 -0.08 13.80 -2.10
CA GLY A 41 -0.29 15.23 -2.34
C GLY A 41 0.43 15.75 -3.60
N ALA A 42 1.52 15.08 -4.00
CA ALA A 42 2.31 15.41 -5.19
C ALA A 42 1.84 14.65 -6.45
N GLY A 43 0.76 13.87 -6.37
CA GLY A 43 0.25 13.08 -7.50
C GLY A 43 0.95 11.72 -7.70
N VAL A 44 1.78 11.28 -6.74
CA VAL A 44 2.45 9.96 -6.81
C VAL A 44 1.48 8.85 -6.41
N GLN A 45 1.36 7.83 -7.26
CA GLN A 45 0.56 6.62 -7.05
C GLN A 45 1.51 5.43 -6.96
N VAL A 46 1.66 4.84 -5.77
CA VAL A 46 2.56 3.72 -5.52
C VAL A 46 1.80 2.40 -5.64
N THR A 47 2.28 1.51 -6.51
CA THR A 47 1.84 0.12 -6.59
C THR A 47 3.01 -0.78 -6.23
N ALA A 48 2.90 -1.43 -5.08
CA ALA A 48 3.93 -2.32 -4.55
C ALA A 48 3.55 -3.78 -4.76
N TYR A 49 4.49 -4.58 -5.27
CA TYR A 49 4.34 -6.02 -5.48
C TYR A 49 5.20 -6.77 -4.46
N THR A 50 4.61 -7.72 -3.76
CA THR A 50 5.30 -8.57 -2.77
C THR A 50 4.79 -10.00 -2.83
N GLN A 51 5.64 -10.96 -2.48
CA GLN A 51 5.30 -12.38 -2.44
C GLN A 51 4.67 -12.78 -1.10
N THR A 52 5.24 -12.31 0.00
CA THR A 52 4.77 -12.67 1.35
C THR A 52 4.76 -11.45 2.27
N LEU A 53 3.88 -11.49 3.27
CA LEU A 53 3.88 -10.54 4.38
C LEU A 53 5.14 -10.71 5.23
N SER A 54 5.58 -11.96 5.41
CA SER A 54 6.74 -12.30 6.24
C SER A 54 8.04 -11.67 5.75
N ASP A 55 8.25 -11.54 4.43
CA ASP A 55 9.42 -10.86 3.88
C ASP A 55 9.44 -9.36 4.21
N ILE A 56 8.27 -8.72 4.21
CA ILE A 56 8.10 -7.32 4.60
C ILE A 56 8.35 -7.14 6.10
N GLU A 57 7.77 -8.02 6.93
CA GLU A 57 7.96 -7.98 8.39
C GLU A 57 9.45 -8.15 8.77
N ALA A 58 10.15 -9.08 8.12
CA ALA A 58 11.57 -9.31 8.34
C ALA A 58 12.43 -8.10 7.97
N ARG A 59 12.11 -7.41 6.86
CA ARG A 59 12.87 -6.23 6.43
C ARG A 59 12.68 -5.03 7.35
N ILE A 60 11.45 -4.80 7.79
CA ILE A 60 11.11 -3.68 8.69
C ILE A 60 11.60 -3.95 10.12
N GLY A 61 11.78 -5.22 10.49
CA GLY A 61 12.22 -5.66 11.82
C GLY A 61 11.12 -5.56 12.89
N SER A 62 9.89 -5.23 12.52
CA SER A 62 8.78 -5.07 13.46
C SER A 62 7.42 -5.31 12.79
N LYS A 63 6.68 -6.29 13.31
CA LYS A 63 5.33 -6.63 12.85
C LYS A 63 4.32 -5.46 12.97
N PRO A 64 4.28 -4.70 14.08
CA PRO A 64 3.45 -3.50 14.16
C PRO A 64 3.76 -2.44 13.07
N LYS A 65 5.05 -2.18 12.81
CA LYS A 65 5.48 -1.18 11.81
C LYS A 65 5.18 -1.67 10.38
N ALA A 66 5.27 -2.98 10.13
CA ALA A 66 4.83 -3.60 8.88
C ALA A 66 3.32 -3.43 8.66
N GLY A 67 2.52 -3.76 9.68
CA GLY A 67 1.06 -3.57 9.63
C GLY A 67 0.67 -2.10 9.40
N GLN A 68 1.35 -1.16 10.06
CA GLN A 68 1.16 0.27 9.82
C GLN A 68 1.47 0.66 8.38
N THR A 69 2.60 0.19 7.83
CA THR A 69 3.00 0.53 6.47
C THR A 69 2.02 -0.02 5.44
N LEU A 70 1.56 -1.26 5.62
CA LEU A 70 0.56 -1.87 4.76
C LEU A 70 -0.81 -1.18 4.88
N GLY A 71 -1.16 -0.70 6.06
CA GLY A 71 -2.39 0.08 6.29
C GLY A 71 -2.43 1.41 5.53
N ASN A 72 -1.28 1.96 5.12
CA ASN A 72 -1.24 3.19 4.32
C ASN A 72 -1.68 2.94 2.85
N PHE A 73 -1.69 1.68 2.40
CA PHE A 73 -2.20 1.34 1.08
C PHE A 73 -3.73 1.23 1.13
N ASN A 74 -4.40 2.11 0.40
CA ASN A 74 -5.88 2.10 0.30
C ASN A 74 -6.43 0.88 -0.47
N THR A 75 -5.61 0.30 -1.34
CA THR A 75 -6.01 -0.77 -2.25
C THR A 75 -5.14 -1.99 -2.05
N LEU A 76 -5.76 -3.16 -1.90
CA LEU A 76 -5.06 -4.45 -1.78
C LEU A 76 -5.52 -5.40 -2.88
N TYR A 77 -4.59 -5.88 -3.69
CA TYR A 77 -4.82 -7.01 -4.60
C TYR A 77 -4.14 -8.25 -4.03
N MET A 78 -4.92 -9.29 -3.78
CA MET A 78 -4.45 -10.57 -3.26
C MET A 78 -4.62 -11.66 -4.32
N LEU A 79 -3.50 -12.03 -4.94
CA LEU A 79 -3.41 -13.22 -5.79
C LEU A 79 -3.26 -14.47 -4.91
N ARG A 80 -3.12 -15.64 -5.55
CA ARG A 80 -2.83 -16.89 -4.85
C ARG A 80 -1.53 -16.77 -4.05
N VAL A 81 -1.61 -16.88 -2.73
CA VAL A 81 -0.46 -16.95 -1.83
C VAL A 81 -0.31 -18.35 -1.23
N LYS A 82 0.91 -18.74 -0.87
CA LYS A 82 1.17 -20.02 -0.20
C LYS A 82 0.98 -19.92 1.31
N GLU A 83 1.34 -18.78 1.89
CA GLU A 83 1.35 -18.57 3.32
C GLU A 83 -0.05 -18.19 3.84
N PRO A 84 -0.61 -18.94 4.81
CA PRO A 84 -1.91 -18.61 5.40
C PRO A 84 -1.94 -17.26 6.10
N ALA A 85 -0.85 -16.86 6.78
CA ALA A 85 -0.77 -15.58 7.48
C ALA A 85 -0.87 -14.39 6.52
N THR A 86 -0.30 -14.50 5.31
CA THR A 86 -0.46 -13.49 4.25
C THR A 86 -1.91 -13.45 3.74
N ALA A 87 -2.59 -14.60 3.59
CA ALA A 87 -3.99 -14.62 3.20
C ALA A 87 -4.92 -13.99 4.27
N GLU A 88 -4.57 -14.16 5.55
CA GLU A 88 -5.29 -13.56 6.67
C GLU A 88 -5.28 -12.03 6.65
N LEU A 89 -4.28 -11.41 6.02
CA LEU A 89 -4.21 -9.95 5.85
C LEU A 89 -5.48 -9.42 5.16
N LEU A 90 -5.98 -10.14 4.15
CA LEU A 90 -7.21 -9.76 3.45
C LEU A 90 -8.46 -10.25 4.21
N THR A 91 -8.47 -11.50 4.67
CA THR A 91 -9.71 -12.08 5.22
C THR A 91 -10.11 -11.46 6.55
N LYS A 92 -9.15 -10.98 7.36
CA LYS A 92 -9.44 -10.29 8.63
C LYS A 92 -10.01 -8.88 8.46
N GLN A 93 -9.87 -8.27 7.27
CA GLN A 93 -10.44 -6.95 6.98
C GLN A 93 -11.90 -7.02 6.55
N LEU A 94 -12.41 -8.22 6.25
CA LEU A 94 -13.78 -8.43 5.79
C LEU A 94 -14.71 -8.67 6.98
N HIS A 95 -15.95 -8.20 6.83
CA HIS A 95 -17.01 -8.48 7.80
C HIS A 95 -17.49 -9.93 7.69
N GLU A 96 -18.05 -10.44 8.77
CA GLU A 96 -18.78 -11.71 8.75
C GLU A 96 -20.14 -11.52 8.08
N VAL A 97 -20.61 -12.57 7.40
CA VAL A 97 -21.90 -12.58 6.71
C VAL A 97 -22.81 -13.61 7.33
N THR A 98 -24.07 -13.22 7.49
CA THR A 98 -25.11 -14.10 7.98
C THR A 98 -25.70 -14.90 6.81
N ILE A 99 -25.58 -16.23 6.86
CA ILE A 99 -26.15 -17.12 5.85
C ILE A 99 -27.35 -17.88 6.40
N LYS A 100 -28.35 -18.08 5.55
CA LYS A 100 -29.52 -18.93 5.85
C LYS A 100 -29.28 -20.30 5.23
N ARG A 101 -29.33 -21.33 6.06
CA ARG A 101 -29.21 -22.74 5.66
C ARG A 101 -30.57 -23.40 5.75
N SER A 102 -31.02 -23.97 4.65
CA SER A 102 -32.25 -24.76 4.59
C SER A 102 -31.91 -26.24 4.60
N THR A 103 -32.34 -26.95 5.65
CA THR A 103 -32.24 -28.40 5.75
C THR A 103 -33.63 -28.98 5.60
N VAL A 104 -33.83 -29.83 4.59
CA VAL A 104 -35.07 -30.59 4.42
C VAL A 104 -34.89 -31.94 5.11
N THR A 105 -35.75 -32.24 6.07
CA THR A 105 -35.80 -33.53 6.76
C THR A 105 -37.08 -34.23 6.36
N SER A 106 -36.95 -35.39 5.74
CA SER A 106 -38.08 -36.28 5.47
C SER A 106 -38.00 -37.45 6.43
N SER A 107 -39.08 -37.70 7.15
CA SER A 107 -39.22 -38.84 8.06
C SER A 107 -40.44 -39.66 7.65
N THR A 108 -40.27 -40.97 7.53
CA THR A 108 -41.35 -41.90 7.31
C THR A 108 -41.52 -42.76 8.55
N THR A 109 -42.76 -42.90 9.00
CA THR A 109 -43.17 -43.74 10.13
C THR A 109 -44.19 -44.74 9.63
N ASP A 110 -43.90 -46.02 9.89
CA ASP A 110 -44.77 -47.16 9.57
C ASP A 110 -45.72 -47.42 10.76
N SER A 111 -46.98 -47.72 10.48
CA SER A 111 -47.96 -48.05 11.51
C SER A 111 -48.04 -49.56 11.67
N SER A 112 -47.62 -50.09 12.83
CA SER A 112 -47.65 -51.52 13.13
C SER A 112 -49.01 -52.02 13.64
N ASN A 113 -50.07 -51.20 13.57
CA ASN A 113 -51.39 -51.55 14.07
C ASN A 113 -52.26 -52.18 12.95
N PRO A 114 -52.65 -53.46 13.05
CA PRO A 114 -53.44 -54.15 12.02
C PRO A 114 -54.90 -53.66 11.91
N ASP A 115 -55.40 -52.90 12.89
CA ASP A 115 -56.75 -52.30 12.89
C ASP A 115 -56.78 -50.85 12.36
N ASP A 116 -55.62 -50.27 12.00
CA ASP A 116 -55.51 -48.90 11.49
C ASP A 116 -55.43 -48.91 9.95
N ASP A 117 -56.31 -48.17 9.28
CA ASP A 117 -56.47 -48.13 7.81
C ASP A 117 -55.32 -47.38 7.08
N LYS A 118 -54.26 -47.02 7.82
CA LYS A 118 -53.10 -46.26 7.33
C LYS A 118 -51.81 -47.04 7.58
N ALA A 119 -51.27 -47.64 6.53
CA ALA A 119 -50.01 -48.38 6.59
C ALA A 119 -48.75 -47.49 6.70
N PHE A 120 -48.77 -46.27 6.14
CA PHE A 120 -47.57 -45.40 6.12
C PHE A 120 -47.94 -43.94 6.36
N SER A 121 -47.16 -43.24 7.18
CA SER A 121 -47.20 -41.78 7.31
C SER A 121 -45.85 -41.18 6.98
N SER A 122 -45.81 -40.26 6.01
CA SER A 122 -44.59 -39.52 5.65
C SER A 122 -44.76 -38.05 6.02
N ASN A 123 -43.77 -37.51 6.72
CA ASN A 123 -43.69 -36.11 7.05
C ASN A 123 -42.42 -35.51 6.43
N THR A 124 -42.57 -34.40 5.72
CA THR A 124 -41.44 -33.63 5.18
C THR A 124 -41.47 -32.26 5.82
N GLY A 125 -40.45 -31.94 6.60
CA GLY A 125 -40.27 -30.65 7.22
C GLY A 125 -39.06 -29.93 6.62
N GLN A 126 -39.16 -28.61 6.48
CA GLN A 126 -38.04 -27.77 6.13
C GLN A 126 -37.65 -26.91 7.34
N ARG A 127 -36.40 -27.05 7.79
CA ARG A 127 -35.83 -26.20 8.85
C ARG A 127 -34.90 -25.19 8.20
N ILE A 128 -35.23 -23.90 8.35
CA ILE A 128 -34.34 -22.80 7.99
C ILE A 128 -33.61 -22.37 9.26
N SER A 129 -32.29 -22.51 9.27
CA SER A 129 -31.40 -22.04 10.34
C SER A 129 -30.52 -20.91 9.83
N GLU A 130 -30.23 -19.95 10.69
CA GLU A 130 -29.33 -18.84 10.40
C GLU A 130 -27.98 -19.06 11.10
N SER A 131 -26.87 -18.79 10.42
CA SER A 131 -25.53 -18.89 10.98
C SER A 131 -24.62 -17.81 10.42
N THR A 132 -23.85 -17.15 11.28
CA THR A 132 -22.83 -16.17 10.90
C THR A 132 -21.54 -16.90 10.52
N VAL A 133 -20.98 -16.57 9.37
CA VAL A 133 -19.73 -17.14 8.85
C VAL A 133 -18.83 -16.04 8.28
N PRO A 134 -17.49 -16.19 8.31
CA PRO A 134 -16.60 -15.23 7.67
C PRO A 134 -16.87 -15.15 6.16
N MET A 135 -16.80 -13.94 5.59
CA MET A 135 -17.05 -13.73 4.16
C MET A 135 -16.09 -14.52 3.25
N LEU A 136 -14.82 -14.57 3.63
CA LEU A 136 -13.80 -15.39 3.00
C LEU A 136 -12.96 -16.10 4.05
N VAL A 137 -12.56 -17.32 3.77
CA VAL A 137 -11.57 -18.06 4.57
C VAL A 137 -10.20 -18.01 3.90
N PRO A 138 -9.08 -18.08 4.65
CA PRO A 138 -7.74 -18.10 4.06
C PRO A 138 -7.55 -19.18 2.99
N ALA A 139 -8.23 -20.33 3.16
CA ALA A 139 -8.24 -21.42 2.19
C ALA A 139 -8.82 -21.03 0.82
N ASN A 140 -9.67 -20.00 0.73
CA ASN A 140 -10.16 -19.50 -0.55
C ASN A 140 -9.06 -18.78 -1.34
N ILE A 141 -8.12 -18.13 -0.65
CA ILE A 141 -7.00 -17.40 -1.27
C ILE A 141 -5.91 -18.38 -1.70
N THR A 142 -5.54 -19.33 -0.83
CA THR A 142 -4.45 -20.29 -1.11
C THR A 142 -4.78 -21.24 -2.26
N ASN A 143 -6.08 -21.50 -2.49
CA ASN A 143 -6.60 -22.32 -3.58
C ASN A 143 -7.02 -21.51 -4.82
N LEU A 144 -6.72 -20.21 -4.90
CA LEU A 144 -7.05 -19.42 -6.09
C LEU A 144 -6.40 -20.00 -7.36
N PRO A 145 -7.17 -20.15 -8.45
CA PRO A 145 -6.60 -20.47 -9.76
C PRO A 145 -5.65 -19.37 -10.25
N LYS A 146 -4.70 -19.73 -11.12
CA LYS A 146 -3.83 -18.76 -11.77
C LYS A 146 -4.66 -17.74 -12.57
N GLY A 147 -4.29 -16.47 -12.47
CA GLY A 147 -5.03 -15.37 -13.11
C GLY A 147 -6.33 -14.99 -12.38
N GLN A 148 -6.55 -15.43 -11.14
CA GLN A 148 -7.63 -14.92 -10.29
C GLN A 148 -7.06 -14.21 -9.06
N ALA A 149 -7.78 -13.19 -8.59
CA ALA A 149 -7.42 -12.42 -7.42
C ALA A 149 -8.67 -11.99 -6.65
N PHE A 150 -8.51 -11.72 -5.36
CA PHE A 150 -9.45 -10.88 -4.62
C PHE A 150 -8.85 -9.49 -4.45
N ALA A 151 -9.68 -8.46 -4.55
CA ALA A 151 -9.25 -7.09 -4.36
C ALA A 151 -10.13 -6.38 -3.33
N LEU A 152 -9.50 -5.61 -2.46
CA LEU A 152 -10.16 -4.61 -1.64
C LEU A 152 -9.94 -3.26 -2.30
N LEU A 153 -11.01 -2.70 -2.87
CA LEU A 153 -11.01 -1.41 -3.55
C LEU A 153 -11.86 -0.40 -2.76
N ASP A 154 -11.65 0.90 -2.97
CA ASP A 154 -12.52 1.98 -2.47
C ASP A 154 -12.84 1.90 -0.98
N GLY A 155 -11.85 1.62 -0.13
CA GLY A 155 -12.08 1.51 1.32
C GLY A 155 -12.77 0.20 1.73
N SER A 156 -12.20 -0.93 1.31
CA SER A 156 -12.58 -2.31 1.73
C SER A 156 -13.76 -2.96 1.00
N LYS A 157 -14.14 -2.48 -0.18
CA LYS A 157 -15.10 -3.20 -1.03
C LYS A 157 -14.43 -4.41 -1.68
N LEU A 158 -14.97 -5.60 -1.39
CA LEU A 158 -14.46 -6.85 -1.93
C LEU A 158 -14.88 -7.05 -3.40
N TRP A 159 -13.89 -7.36 -4.24
CA TRP A 159 -14.06 -7.76 -5.63
C TRP A 159 -13.36 -9.09 -5.89
N LYS A 160 -13.99 -9.95 -6.69
CA LYS A 160 -13.31 -11.11 -7.28
C LYS A 160 -12.95 -10.79 -8.72
N ILE A 161 -11.67 -10.83 -9.02
CA ILE A 161 -11.12 -10.41 -10.30
C ILE A 161 -10.56 -11.63 -11.04
N ARG A 162 -10.80 -11.67 -12.35
CA ARG A 162 -10.14 -12.59 -13.27
C ARG A 162 -9.31 -11.77 -14.24
N MET A 163 -7.99 -11.94 -14.16
CA MET A 163 -7.04 -11.32 -15.06
C MET A 163 -6.96 -12.15 -16.35
N PRO A 164 -7.08 -11.53 -17.53
CA PRO A 164 -6.80 -12.23 -18.78
C PRO A 164 -5.33 -12.64 -18.78
N LEU A 165 -5.08 -13.90 -19.14
CA LEU A 165 -3.73 -14.33 -19.43
C LEU A 165 -3.39 -13.79 -20.83
N PRO A 166 -2.20 -13.19 -21.04
CA PRO A 166 -1.77 -12.81 -22.36
C PRO A 166 -1.78 -14.06 -23.24
N ALA A 167 -2.72 -14.09 -24.18
CA ALA A 167 -2.74 -15.10 -25.23
C ALA A 167 -1.72 -14.65 -26.28
N VAL A 168 -0.86 -15.57 -26.72
CA VAL A 168 0.03 -15.29 -27.84
C VAL A 168 -0.85 -15.21 -29.08
N ASP A 169 -1.34 -14.02 -29.42
CA ASP A 169 -2.04 -13.80 -30.67
C ASP A 169 -1.02 -13.48 -31.77
N LYS A 170 -1.31 -13.87 -33.02
CA LYS A 170 -0.35 -13.67 -34.13
C LYS A 170 -0.19 -12.20 -34.53
N ASP A 171 -1.11 -11.34 -34.07
CA ASP A 171 -1.10 -9.89 -34.25
C ASP A 171 -0.53 -9.13 -33.04
N ASP A 172 0.08 -9.84 -32.06
CA ASP A 172 0.81 -9.16 -30.99
C ASP A 172 1.99 -8.40 -31.61
N MET A 173 1.95 -7.06 -31.56
CA MET A 173 3.07 -6.16 -31.86
C MET A 173 4.19 -6.27 -30.80
N MET A 174 4.28 -7.41 -30.12
CA MET A 174 5.34 -7.73 -29.18
C MET A 174 6.59 -8.12 -29.99
N PRO A 175 7.69 -7.37 -29.88
CA PRO A 175 8.92 -7.70 -30.60
C PRO A 175 9.38 -9.11 -30.21
N GLN A 176 9.99 -9.82 -31.17
CA GLN A 176 10.36 -11.23 -30.99
C GLN A 176 11.42 -11.41 -29.90
N SER A 177 12.11 -10.34 -29.52
CA SER A 177 13.07 -10.34 -28.43
C SER A 177 13.16 -8.99 -27.71
N LEU A 178 13.57 -9.04 -26.44
CA LEU A 178 13.97 -7.85 -25.66
C LEU A 178 15.03 -7.01 -26.40
N ARG A 179 15.90 -7.66 -27.18
CA ARG A 179 16.95 -6.97 -27.93
C ARG A 179 16.39 -6.07 -29.03
N GLU A 180 15.43 -6.59 -29.79
CA GLU A 180 14.73 -5.83 -30.83
C GLU A 180 13.95 -4.64 -30.24
N LEU A 181 13.32 -4.83 -29.07
CA LEU A 181 12.71 -3.74 -28.32
C LEU A 181 13.74 -2.68 -27.93
N THR A 182 14.88 -3.08 -27.36
CA THR A 182 15.92 -2.13 -26.93
C THR A 182 16.56 -1.39 -28.11
N ASP A 183 16.72 -2.04 -29.26
CA ASP A 183 17.26 -1.40 -30.46
C ASP A 183 16.25 -0.43 -31.09
N TYR A 184 14.95 -0.77 -31.05
CA TYR A 184 13.87 0.15 -31.41
C TYR A 184 13.81 1.35 -30.47
N MET A 185 13.91 1.14 -29.15
CA MET A 185 13.99 2.21 -28.15
C MET A 185 15.25 3.05 -28.35
N ARG A 186 16.42 2.47 -28.62
CA ARG A 186 17.64 3.26 -28.85
C ARG A 186 17.54 4.13 -30.10
N LYS A 187 16.83 3.66 -31.14
CA LYS A 187 16.62 4.42 -32.39
C LYS A 187 15.56 5.51 -32.27
N ASN A 188 14.48 5.25 -31.54
CA ASN A 188 13.29 6.13 -31.54
C ASN A 188 13.08 6.88 -30.22
N TYR A 189 13.65 6.39 -29.13
CA TYR A 189 13.60 7.00 -27.81
C TYR A 189 14.87 7.83 -27.62
N HIS A 190 14.81 9.08 -28.05
CA HIS A 190 15.77 10.08 -27.60
C HIS A 190 15.37 10.45 -26.18
N VAL A 191 16.09 9.89 -25.19
CA VAL A 191 16.04 10.43 -23.83
C VAL A 191 16.52 11.87 -23.95
N VAL A 192 15.57 12.80 -23.95
CA VAL A 192 15.90 14.20 -23.80
C VAL A 192 16.53 14.32 -22.42
N GLU A 193 17.80 14.72 -22.35
CA GLU A 193 18.36 15.23 -21.09
C GLU A 193 17.39 16.32 -20.65
N ASN A 194 16.73 16.10 -19.50
CA ASN A 194 15.59 16.87 -19.03
C ASN A 194 14.20 16.52 -19.61
N TRP A 195 13.87 15.25 -19.77
CA TRP A 195 12.47 14.81 -19.96
C TRP A 195 11.52 15.30 -18.84
N TRP A 196 12.06 15.65 -17.67
CA TRP A 196 11.36 16.32 -16.58
C TRP A 196 11.20 17.85 -16.77
N GLN A 197 12.05 18.52 -17.56
CA GLN A 197 11.98 19.97 -17.73
C GLN A 197 10.59 20.44 -18.15
N PRO A 198 9.91 19.86 -19.17
CA PRO A 198 8.56 20.28 -19.55
C PRO A 198 7.54 20.21 -18.40
N ALA A 199 7.69 19.25 -17.48
CA ALA A 199 6.85 19.14 -16.29
C ALA A 199 7.14 20.24 -15.25
N PHE A 200 8.33 20.85 -15.30
CA PHE A 200 8.76 21.96 -14.45
C PHE A 200 8.76 23.33 -15.14
N THR A 201 8.82 23.44 -16.46
CA THR A 201 8.79 24.74 -17.19
C THR A 201 7.41 25.40 -17.14
N GLU A 202 6.35 24.60 -16.97
CA GLU A 202 5.00 25.11 -16.64
C GLU A 202 4.80 25.32 -15.14
N TYR A 203 5.68 24.78 -14.30
CA TYR A 203 5.65 24.95 -12.84
C TYR A 203 6.57 26.09 -12.43
N THR A 204 6.06 27.33 -12.46
CA THR A 204 6.65 28.40 -11.65
C THR A 204 6.09 28.28 -10.24
N PRO A 205 6.86 27.81 -9.23
CA PRO A 205 6.41 27.93 -7.85
C PRO A 205 6.11 29.40 -7.59
N SER A 206 4.96 29.72 -6.99
CA SER A 206 4.73 31.08 -6.50
C SER A 206 5.85 31.40 -5.52
N ARG A 207 6.27 32.67 -5.50
CA ARG A 207 7.36 33.14 -4.63
C ARG A 207 7.17 32.68 -3.17
N ASP A 208 5.92 32.63 -2.71
CA ASP A 208 5.53 32.10 -1.40
C ASP A 208 5.87 30.62 -1.17
N ILE A 209 5.80 29.76 -2.20
CA ILE A 209 6.11 28.32 -2.11
C ILE A 209 7.63 28.11 -2.13
N ALA A 210 8.36 28.93 -2.89
CA ALA A 210 9.82 28.93 -2.88
C ALA A 210 10.36 29.39 -1.53
N GLU A 211 9.86 30.50 -0.99
CA GLU A 211 10.22 31.01 0.35
C GLU A 211 9.84 30.01 1.46
N ALA A 212 8.70 29.31 1.35
CA ALA A 212 8.31 28.27 2.30
C ALA A 212 9.19 27.01 2.22
N PHE A 213 9.61 26.59 1.02
CA PHE A 213 10.51 25.45 0.85
C PHE A 213 11.92 25.77 1.36
N GLU A 214 12.41 26.98 1.10
CA GLU A 214 13.71 27.47 1.56
C GLU A 214 13.75 27.55 3.10
N ALA A 215 12.70 28.11 3.72
CA ALA A 215 12.52 28.13 5.18
C ALA A 215 12.36 26.73 5.82
N MET A 216 11.91 25.73 5.06
CA MET A 216 11.85 24.33 5.52
C MET A 216 13.16 23.56 5.33
N SER A 217 14.01 24.01 4.40
CA SER A 217 15.29 23.38 4.09
C SER A 217 16.45 23.88 4.95
N GLU A 218 16.27 25.00 5.67
CA GLU A 218 17.25 25.47 6.65
C GLU A 218 17.29 24.55 7.88
N PRO A 219 18.47 24.05 8.28
CA PRO A 219 18.62 23.29 9.51
C PRO A 219 18.39 24.21 10.72
N GLN A 220 17.30 23.98 11.46
CA GLN A 220 17.04 24.66 12.73
C GLN A 220 18.05 24.20 13.80
N TYR A 221 19.21 24.86 13.87
CA TYR A 221 20.07 24.78 15.05
C TYR A 221 19.53 25.74 16.11
N ASN A 222 18.61 25.24 16.94
CA ASN A 222 18.09 25.99 18.08
C ASN A 222 19.07 25.83 19.26
N SER A 223 19.93 26.82 19.49
CA SER A 223 20.46 27.10 20.82
C SER A 223 20.07 28.51 21.23
N ARG A 224 19.02 28.60 22.04
CA ARG A 224 18.74 29.77 22.87
C ARG A 224 19.92 29.96 23.82
N ILE A 225 20.66 31.06 23.66
CA ILE A 225 21.30 31.74 24.79
C ILE A 225 20.95 33.22 24.64
N ASP A 226 20.12 33.71 25.56
CA ASP A 226 19.84 35.12 25.77
C ASP A 226 21.14 35.83 26.15
N ASN A 227 21.57 36.80 25.34
CA ASN A 227 22.59 37.77 25.72
C ASN A 227 21.89 39.08 26.08
N GLN A 228 21.60 39.26 27.37
CA GLN A 228 21.42 40.58 27.94
C GLN A 228 22.76 41.03 28.53
N VAL A 229 23.19 42.19 28.04
CA VAL A 229 24.45 42.90 28.30
C VAL A 229 24.71 43.07 29.80
N ASP A 230 25.94 42.81 30.25
CA ASP A 230 26.82 43.81 30.88
C ASP A 230 28.00 43.17 31.62
N ASN A 231 29.15 43.84 31.48
CA ASN A 231 30.23 43.98 32.44
C ASN A 231 31.43 43.00 32.52
N PHE A 232 32.57 43.62 32.20
CA PHE A 232 33.88 43.57 32.87
C PHE A 232 34.77 42.33 32.72
N GLY A 233 35.99 42.61 32.24
CA GLY A 233 37.20 42.02 32.81
C GLY A 233 37.84 40.93 31.96
N ILE A 234 38.85 41.32 31.20
CA ILE A 234 39.96 40.46 30.82
C ILE A 234 40.68 40.07 32.12
N ASP A 235 40.94 38.79 32.35
CA ASP A 235 42.14 38.33 33.07
C ASP A 235 42.57 36.95 32.56
N GLU A 236 43.87 36.84 32.34
CA GLU A 236 44.63 35.74 31.77
C GLU A 236 44.71 34.49 32.67
N PRO A 237 45.11 33.32 32.13
CA PRO A 237 45.00 32.04 32.81
C PRO A 237 46.05 31.86 33.91
N TYR A 238 45.63 31.30 35.05
CA TYR A 238 46.52 30.80 36.09
C TYR A 238 46.86 29.32 35.87
N ASP A 239 48.15 29.04 36.07
CA ASP A 239 48.85 27.77 36.01
C ASP A 239 48.19 26.65 36.84
N ILE A 240 48.23 25.42 36.30
CA ILE A 240 48.08 24.20 37.08
C ILE A 240 49.42 23.47 37.00
N ASP A 241 50.15 23.50 38.11
CA ASP A 241 51.34 22.71 38.36
C ASP A 241 50.99 21.21 38.39
N GLU A 242 51.55 20.42 37.47
CA GLU A 242 51.76 18.98 37.66
C GLU A 242 53.27 18.74 37.75
N GLU A 243 53.74 18.44 38.97
CA GLU A 243 55.14 18.13 39.29
C GLU A 243 55.63 16.83 38.63
N GLU A 244 56.93 16.84 38.35
CA GLU A 244 57.77 15.83 37.69
C GLU A 244 57.88 14.46 38.40
N ASN A 245 58.34 13.50 37.60
CA ASN A 245 58.63 12.10 37.92
C ASN A 245 59.87 11.87 38.82
N ASP A 246 59.94 10.61 39.29
CA ASP A 246 61.09 9.74 39.53
C ASP A 246 61.71 9.59 40.95
N ASP A 247 61.76 8.32 41.36
CA ASP A 247 62.78 7.55 42.10
C ASP A 247 63.46 8.12 43.38
N GLU A 248 63.12 7.52 44.53
CA GLU A 248 64.01 6.73 45.43
C GLU A 248 63.21 5.95 46.49
#